data_AF-A0A9W8RKV7-F1
#
_entry.id   AF-A0A9W8RKV7-F1
#
_cell.length_a   1.000
_cell.length_b   1.000
_cell.length_c   1.000
_cell.angle_alpha   90.00
_cell.angle_beta   90.00
_cell.angle_gamma   90.00
#
_symmetry.space_group_name_H-M   'P 1'
#
loop_
_entity.id
_entity.type
_entity.pdbx_description
1 polymer ?
#
loop_
_entity_poly.entity_id
_entity_poly.type
_entity_poly.pdbx_seq_one_letter_code
_entity_poly.pdbx_strand_id
1 'polypeptide(L)'
;MASTPSTSTNSELRVISGWKRVAWPELRILPLKLLPEDLPAHIQQASQEILRNARIIVEKHKLLPDGNEEDHVNLGMRRQMPYGARVPSLVVVAPWSPEMTPVWEEAVHEMAVFLTEFSKTSSIGQGDIHVEIIAPELQQTLYCTSIDEPGLSPEDWDEVRDKVYDCLESFDTTKGKMSTIALFKYGVLPDPEANPTTIYISVFIDSDETGWYEVIAAMKSMLESVGWNHVQIHMEHNEGWNEIFD
;
A
#
# COMPACT_ATOMS: atom_id res chain seq x y z
N MET A 1 22.91 -47.27 -4.11
CA MET A 1 22.76 -46.08 -3.24
C MET A 1 23.07 -44.87 -4.10
N ALA A 2 22.05 -44.16 -4.56
CA ALA A 2 22.20 -42.95 -5.35
C ALA A 2 21.71 -41.79 -4.50
N SER A 3 22.62 -40.89 -4.16
CA SER A 3 22.35 -39.69 -3.37
C SER A 3 21.50 -38.72 -4.17
N THR A 4 20.36 -38.34 -3.61
CA THR A 4 19.52 -37.23 -4.07
C THR A 4 20.27 -35.91 -3.86
N PRO A 5 20.28 -34.98 -4.84
CA PRO A 5 20.69 -33.62 -4.57
C PRO A 5 19.56 -32.91 -3.83
N SER A 6 19.80 -32.57 -2.56
CA SER A 6 18.99 -31.62 -1.81
C SER A 6 19.25 -30.22 -2.37
N THR A 7 18.42 -29.80 -3.32
CA THR A 7 18.34 -28.39 -3.70
C THR A 7 17.56 -27.68 -2.60
N SER A 8 18.22 -27.31 -1.50
CA SER A 8 17.68 -26.29 -0.60
C SER A 8 17.79 -24.96 -1.35
N THR A 9 16.76 -24.62 -2.12
CA THR A 9 16.56 -23.24 -2.55
C THR A 9 16.29 -22.43 -1.29
N ASN A 10 17.34 -21.85 -0.73
CA ASN A 10 17.22 -20.74 0.20
C ASN A 10 16.67 -19.58 -0.63
N SER A 11 15.35 -19.56 -0.83
CA SER A 11 14.69 -18.45 -1.51
C SER A 11 14.92 -17.23 -0.64
N GLU A 12 15.73 -16.29 -1.11
CA GLU A 12 15.89 -14.99 -0.46
C GLU A 12 14.49 -14.44 -0.14
N LEU A 13 14.31 -14.00 1.10
CA LEU A 13 13.06 -13.39 1.55
C LEU A 13 12.83 -12.13 0.74
N ARG A 14 11.95 -12.21 -0.25
CA ARG A 14 11.65 -11.10 -1.15
C ARG A 14 10.55 -10.23 -0.54
N VAL A 15 10.87 -8.98 -0.24
CA VAL A 15 9.88 -7.93 0.07
C VAL A 15 9.27 -7.38 -1.21
N ILE A 16 8.03 -6.89 -1.11
CA ILE A 16 7.27 -6.40 -2.26
C ILE A 16 6.82 -4.97 -1.99
N SER A 17 7.22 -4.05 -2.87
CA SER A 17 6.88 -2.63 -2.77
C SER A 17 5.72 -2.30 -3.69
N GLY A 18 4.72 -1.63 -3.12
CA GLY A 18 3.58 -1.07 -3.83
C GLY A 18 3.51 0.44 -3.65
N TRP A 19 2.45 1.05 -4.18
CA TRP A 19 2.25 2.48 -4.07
C TRP A 19 1.97 2.85 -2.61
N LYS A 20 2.92 3.55 -1.97
CA LYS A 20 2.88 4.00 -0.58
C LYS A 20 2.79 2.88 0.47
N ARG A 21 3.32 1.70 0.16
CA ARG A 21 3.39 0.56 1.08
C ARG A 21 4.43 -0.47 0.68
N VAL A 22 4.88 -1.26 1.64
CA VAL A 22 5.76 -2.41 1.44
C VAL A 22 5.25 -3.58 2.25
N ALA A 23 5.30 -4.79 1.69
CA ALA A 23 4.72 -5.98 2.29
C ALA A 23 5.58 -7.25 2.13
N TRP A 24 5.30 -8.23 2.99
CA TRP A 24 5.77 -9.61 2.91
C TRP A 24 4.71 -10.57 3.49
N PRO A 25 4.51 -11.78 2.96
CA PRO A 25 5.11 -12.33 1.74
C PRO A 25 4.39 -11.90 0.46
N GLU A 26 3.22 -11.27 0.57
CA GLU A 26 2.41 -10.83 -0.56
C GLU A 26 1.91 -9.40 -0.38
N LEU A 27 1.80 -8.67 -1.49
CA LEU A 27 1.17 -7.37 -1.55
C LEU A 27 -0.34 -7.54 -1.78
N ARG A 28 -1.10 -7.64 -0.70
CA ARG A 28 -2.55 -7.88 -0.78
C ARG A 28 -3.30 -6.66 -1.29
N ILE A 29 -4.28 -6.84 -2.15
CA ILE A 29 -5.07 -5.73 -2.69
C ILE A 29 -5.80 -4.97 -1.58
N LEU A 30 -5.81 -3.65 -1.67
CA LEU A 30 -6.52 -2.74 -0.77
C LEU A 30 -8.03 -2.69 -1.10
N PRO A 31 -8.88 -2.31 -0.14
CA PRO A 31 -8.58 -1.84 1.21
C PRO A 31 -8.45 -3.02 2.19
N LEU A 32 -7.43 -2.94 3.04
CA LEU A 32 -7.19 -3.90 4.10
C LEU A 32 -7.58 -3.30 5.45
N LYS A 33 -8.42 -3.99 6.20
CA LYS A 33 -8.84 -3.56 7.55
C LYS A 33 -8.36 -4.54 8.61
N LEU A 34 -7.90 -3.97 9.73
CA LEU A 34 -7.76 -4.72 10.98
C LEU A 34 -9.16 -5.08 11.48
N LEU A 35 -9.33 -6.33 11.89
CA LEU A 35 -10.57 -6.86 12.41
C LEU A 35 -10.52 -6.85 13.95
N PRO A 36 -11.67 -6.72 14.63
CA PRO A 36 -11.75 -6.88 16.09
C PRO A 36 -11.64 -8.35 16.53
N GLU A 37 -11.30 -9.27 15.63
CA GLU A 37 -11.17 -10.70 15.90
C GLU A 37 -9.85 -11.00 16.61
N ASP A 38 -9.90 -11.94 17.55
CA ASP A 38 -8.71 -12.42 18.26
C ASP A 38 -7.74 -13.14 17.29
N LEU A 39 -6.44 -12.99 17.55
CA LEU A 39 -5.42 -13.77 16.85
C LEU A 39 -5.53 -15.26 17.22
N PRO A 40 -5.11 -16.17 16.33
CA PRO A 40 -4.94 -17.58 16.68
C PRO A 40 -4.11 -17.74 17.95
N ALA A 41 -4.51 -18.65 18.85
CA ALA A 41 -3.95 -18.75 20.20
C ALA A 41 -2.41 -18.86 20.25
N HIS A 42 -1.81 -19.56 19.29
CA HIS A 42 -0.35 -19.71 19.20
C HIS A 42 0.37 -18.40 18.83
N ILE A 43 -0.26 -17.54 18.01
CA ILE A 43 0.24 -16.19 17.70
C ILE A 43 -0.03 -15.26 18.87
N GLN A 44 -1.20 -15.35 19.51
CA GLN A 44 -1.55 -14.56 20.69
C GLN A 44 -0.51 -14.75 21.81
N GLN A 45 -0.04 -15.97 22.04
CA GLN A 45 1.02 -16.28 23.02
C GLN A 45 2.36 -15.63 22.70
N ALA A 46 2.67 -15.44 21.41
CA ALA A 46 3.91 -14.81 20.94
C ALA A 46 3.79 -13.29 20.70
N SER A 47 2.58 -12.73 20.77
CA SER A 47 2.27 -11.35 20.37
C SER A 47 3.20 -10.29 20.98
N GLN A 48 3.50 -10.40 22.28
CA GLN A 48 4.36 -9.47 22.98
C GLN A 48 5.78 -9.45 22.40
N GLU A 49 6.34 -10.62 22.10
CA GLU A 49 7.70 -10.75 21.55
C GLU A 49 7.76 -10.27 20.10
N ILE A 50 6.71 -10.54 19.30
CA ILE A 50 6.59 -10.06 17.93
C ILE A 50 6.50 -8.53 17.90
N LEU A 51 5.61 -7.95 18.70
CA LEU A 51 5.44 -6.49 18.78
C LEU A 51 6.71 -5.81 19.30
N ARG A 52 7.38 -6.39 20.30
CA ARG A 52 8.64 -5.87 20.84
C ARG A 52 9.74 -5.81 19.78
N ASN A 53 9.91 -6.87 18.99
CA ASN A 53 10.91 -6.87 17.91
C ASN A 53 10.54 -5.90 16.78
N ALA A 54 9.27 -5.84 16.41
CA ALA A 54 8.79 -4.89 15.40
C ALA A 54 9.10 -3.44 15.80
N ARG A 55 8.87 -3.08 17.07
CA ARG A 55 9.19 -1.77 17.65
C ARG A 55 10.69 -1.45 17.60
N ILE A 56 11.54 -2.39 17.99
CA ILE A 56 13.01 -2.23 17.86
C ILE A 56 13.44 -1.95 16.41
N ILE A 57 12.83 -2.64 15.44
CA ILE A 57 13.13 -2.43 14.02
C ILE A 57 12.61 -1.06 13.55
N VAL A 58 11.42 -0.66 13.97
CA VAL A 58 10.83 0.67 13.71
C VAL A 58 11.74 1.78 14.24
N GLU A 59 12.23 1.66 15.47
CA GLU A 59 13.16 2.60 16.10
C GLU A 59 14.48 2.68 15.33
N LYS A 60 15.08 1.51 15.03
CA LYS A 60 16.34 1.39 14.29
C LYS A 60 16.30 2.11 12.95
N HIS A 61 15.19 1.97 12.22
CA HIS A 61 14.99 2.57 10.90
C HIS A 61 14.37 3.97 10.93
N LYS A 62 14.08 4.51 12.13
CA LYS A 62 13.51 5.85 12.31
C LYS A 62 12.24 6.07 11.49
N LEU A 63 11.36 5.07 11.46
CA LEU A 63 10.15 5.12 10.64
C LEU A 63 9.13 6.14 11.17
N LEU A 64 9.21 6.50 12.44
CA LEU A 64 8.29 7.42 13.10
C LEU A 64 9.05 8.67 13.60
N PRO A 65 8.66 9.88 13.19
CA PRO A 65 9.35 11.10 13.60
C PRO A 65 9.21 11.43 15.09
N ASP A 66 8.09 11.04 15.70
CA ASP A 66 7.72 11.44 17.07
C ASP A 66 8.00 10.36 18.12
N GLY A 67 8.53 9.20 17.71
CA GLY A 67 8.90 8.08 18.59
C GLY A 67 7.72 7.39 19.31
N ASN A 68 6.47 7.76 19.03
CA ASN A 68 5.30 7.06 19.56
C ASN A 68 5.04 5.80 18.72
N GLU A 69 5.57 4.66 19.15
CA GLU A 69 5.46 3.39 18.42
C GLU A 69 4.21 2.57 18.79
N GLU A 70 3.58 2.84 19.94
CA GLU A 70 2.49 2.02 20.45
C GLU A 70 1.23 2.10 19.60
N ASP A 71 0.93 3.28 19.06
CA ASP A 71 -0.25 3.51 18.21
C ASP A 71 -0.02 3.09 16.75
N HIS A 72 1.24 2.95 16.34
CA HIS A 72 1.64 2.78 14.94
C HIS A 72 1.97 1.33 14.58
N VAL A 73 2.34 0.49 15.57
CA VAL A 73 2.72 -0.91 15.36
C VAL A 73 1.63 -1.83 15.93
N ASN A 74 0.89 -2.48 15.03
CA ASN A 74 -0.27 -3.28 15.38
C ASN A 74 -0.08 -4.73 14.90
N LEU A 75 -0.50 -5.70 15.72
CA LEU A 75 -0.60 -7.10 15.34
C LEU A 75 -2.05 -7.54 15.49
N GLY A 76 -2.67 -7.99 14.41
CA GLY A 76 -4.07 -8.38 14.42
C GLY A 76 -4.51 -9.13 13.18
N MET A 77 -5.74 -9.64 13.19
CA MET A 77 -6.33 -10.25 12.00
C MET A 77 -6.64 -9.17 10.97
N ARG A 78 -6.17 -9.35 9.73
CA ARG A 78 -6.36 -8.38 8.64
C ARG A 78 -7.02 -9.02 7.44
N ARG A 79 -7.94 -8.29 6.81
CA ARG A 79 -8.75 -8.78 5.70
C ARG A 79 -8.91 -7.72 4.62
N GLN A 80 -8.84 -8.14 3.36
CA GLN A 80 -9.29 -7.35 2.22
C GLN A 80 -10.81 -7.25 2.25
N MET A 81 -11.31 -6.02 2.16
CA MET A 81 -12.75 -5.77 2.15
C MET A 81 -13.29 -5.73 0.71
N PRO A 82 -14.56 -6.09 0.49
CA PRO A 82 -15.44 -6.81 1.44
C PRO A 82 -15.09 -8.29 1.56
N TYR A 83 -14.37 -8.85 0.59
CA TYR A 83 -14.04 -10.26 0.48
C TYR A 83 -12.52 -10.46 0.48
N GLY A 84 -12.04 -11.39 1.30
CA GLY A 84 -10.62 -11.69 1.39
C GLY A 84 -10.29 -12.70 2.47
N ALA A 85 -9.14 -13.36 2.33
CA ALA A 85 -8.61 -14.21 3.38
C ALA A 85 -8.36 -13.39 4.66
N ARG A 86 -8.59 -14.00 5.82
CA ARG A 86 -8.26 -13.41 7.10
C ARG A 86 -6.86 -13.89 7.45
N VAL A 87 -5.94 -12.96 7.61
CA VAL A 87 -4.54 -13.31 7.81
C VAL A 87 -4.00 -12.51 9.00
N PRO A 88 -3.35 -13.14 9.98
CA PRO A 88 -2.59 -12.43 11.00
C PRO A 88 -1.58 -11.49 10.32
N SER A 89 -1.58 -10.23 10.69
CA SER A 89 -0.70 -9.23 10.07
C SER A 89 -0.08 -8.33 11.12
N LEU A 90 1.23 -8.16 11.04
CA LEU A 90 2.00 -7.11 11.68
C LEU A 90 1.97 -5.89 10.75
N VAL A 91 1.39 -4.80 11.22
CA VAL A 91 1.14 -3.59 10.45
C VAL A 91 1.85 -2.44 11.13
N VAL A 92 2.67 -1.72 10.37
CA VAL A 92 3.27 -0.47 10.79
C VAL A 92 2.69 0.66 9.94
N VAL A 93 2.14 1.67 10.60
CA VAL A 93 1.63 2.88 9.94
C VAL A 93 2.67 3.98 10.08
N ALA A 94 3.30 4.40 8.98
CA ALA A 94 4.41 5.35 9.00
C ALA A 94 4.29 6.41 7.89
N PRO A 95 4.71 7.68 8.12
CA PRO A 95 4.69 8.70 7.08
C PRO A 95 5.50 8.28 5.85
N TRP A 96 4.92 8.48 4.67
CA TRP A 96 5.54 8.04 3.42
C TRP A 96 6.16 9.20 2.64
N SER A 97 7.32 8.93 2.05
CA SER A 97 7.89 9.70 0.94
C SER A 97 8.61 8.74 -0.01
N PRO A 98 8.85 9.12 -1.28
CA PRO A 98 9.61 8.30 -2.22
C PRO A 98 10.95 7.83 -1.66
N GLU A 99 11.66 8.71 -0.95
CA GLU A 99 12.98 8.47 -0.36
C GLU A 99 12.95 7.48 0.81
N MET A 100 11.78 7.30 1.44
CA MET A 100 11.59 6.35 2.54
C MET A 100 11.35 4.92 2.05
N THR A 101 11.05 4.71 0.76
CA THR A 101 10.75 3.37 0.23
C THR A 101 11.87 2.35 0.50
N PRO A 102 13.16 2.64 0.24
CA PRO A 102 14.24 1.70 0.56
C PRO A 102 14.38 1.42 2.07
N VAL A 103 14.06 2.41 2.91
CA VAL A 103 14.07 2.26 4.37
C VAL A 103 12.93 1.33 4.82
N TRP A 104 11.75 1.45 4.19
CA TRP A 104 10.62 0.56 4.45
C TRP A 104 10.90 -0.86 3.98
N GLU A 105 11.53 -1.04 2.82
CA GLU A 105 11.97 -2.34 2.30
C GLU A 105 12.90 -3.07 3.27
N GLU A 106 13.93 -2.38 3.77
CA GLU A 106 14.87 -2.97 4.72
C GLU A 106 14.19 -3.31 6.05
N ALA A 107 13.30 -2.44 6.54
CA ALA A 107 12.54 -2.69 7.78
C ALA A 107 11.59 -3.89 7.65
N VAL A 108 10.83 -4.01 6.55
CA VAL A 108 9.98 -5.18 6.30
C VAL A 108 10.83 -6.44 6.15
N HIS A 109 11.98 -6.36 5.48
CA HIS A 109 12.89 -7.48 5.32
C HIS A 109 13.40 -7.97 6.69
N GLU A 110 13.86 -7.08 7.57
CA GLU A 110 14.29 -7.44 8.92
C GLU A 110 13.16 -8.06 9.76
N MET A 111 11.93 -7.54 9.66
CA MET A 111 10.76 -8.13 10.32
C MET A 111 10.46 -9.53 9.79
N ALA A 112 10.53 -9.72 8.47
CA ALA A 112 10.31 -11.01 7.82
C ALA A 112 11.39 -12.04 8.18
N VAL A 113 12.67 -11.62 8.27
CA VAL A 113 13.78 -12.45 8.75
C VAL A 113 13.53 -12.87 10.19
N PHE A 114 13.17 -11.93 11.07
CA PHE A 114 12.83 -12.24 12.46
C PHE A 114 11.71 -13.27 12.55
N LEU A 115 10.58 -13.06 11.85
CA LEU A 115 9.45 -13.98 11.86
C LEU A 115 9.82 -15.35 11.30
N THR A 116 10.67 -15.40 10.27
CA THR A 116 11.17 -16.64 9.69
C THR A 116 12.05 -17.41 10.68
N GLU A 117 12.96 -16.75 11.38
CA GLU A 117 13.77 -17.42 12.42
C GLU A 117 12.90 -17.82 13.63
N PHE A 118 11.96 -16.98 14.02
CA PHE A 118 11.01 -17.24 15.10
C PHE A 118 10.11 -18.45 14.79
N SER A 119 9.75 -18.67 13.52
CA SER A 119 8.96 -19.85 13.09
C SER A 119 9.69 -21.18 13.34
N LYS A 120 11.04 -21.18 13.38
CA LYS A 120 11.82 -22.40 13.61
C LYS A 120 11.79 -22.88 15.06
N THR A 121 11.48 -21.98 15.99
CA THR A 121 11.49 -22.23 17.44
C THR A 121 10.10 -22.11 18.09
N SER A 122 9.09 -21.73 17.32
CA SER A 122 7.70 -21.60 17.75
C SER A 122 6.78 -22.55 16.98
N SER A 123 5.49 -22.54 17.30
CA SER A 123 4.44 -23.23 16.55
C SER A 123 3.85 -22.41 15.41
N ILE A 124 4.39 -21.21 15.16
CA ILE A 124 3.98 -20.31 14.06
C ILE A 124 4.69 -20.77 12.79
N GLY A 125 3.95 -21.04 11.72
CA GLY A 125 4.51 -21.38 10.42
C GLY A 125 5.15 -20.17 9.73
N GLN A 126 6.10 -20.43 8.83
CA GLN A 126 6.67 -19.39 8.00
C GLN A 126 5.59 -18.84 7.06
N GLY A 127 5.36 -17.52 7.11
CA GLY A 127 4.32 -16.85 6.32
C GLY A 127 2.94 -16.82 6.98
N ASP A 128 2.77 -17.40 8.18
CA ASP A 128 1.49 -17.34 8.92
C ASP A 128 1.16 -15.92 9.38
N ILE A 129 2.18 -15.06 9.48
CA ILE A 129 2.05 -13.65 9.83
C ILE A 129 2.58 -12.81 8.66
N HIS A 130 1.73 -11.99 8.08
CA HIS A 130 2.13 -11.03 7.07
C HIS A 130 2.71 -9.78 7.72
N VAL A 131 3.60 -9.09 7.03
CA VAL A 131 4.17 -7.82 7.47
C VAL A 131 3.83 -6.77 6.44
N GLU A 132 3.36 -5.60 6.89
CA GLU A 132 3.09 -4.46 6.03
C GLU A 132 3.56 -3.16 6.73
N ILE A 133 4.31 -2.32 6.00
CA ILE A 133 4.44 -0.90 6.32
C ILE A 133 3.57 -0.13 5.34
N ILE A 134 2.68 0.71 5.84
CA ILE A 134 1.67 1.39 5.04
C ILE A 134 1.59 2.88 5.40
N ALA A 135 1.38 3.72 4.38
CA ALA A 135 1.16 5.15 4.60
C ALA A 135 -0.19 5.40 5.29
N PRO A 136 -0.29 6.38 6.21
CA PRO A 136 -1.51 6.68 6.95
C PRO A 136 -2.72 6.92 6.06
N GLU A 137 -2.54 7.56 4.90
CA GLU A 137 -3.62 7.90 3.97
C GLU A 137 -4.32 6.66 3.37
N LEU A 138 -3.69 5.49 3.38
CA LEU A 138 -4.28 4.25 2.86
C LEU A 138 -5.20 3.55 3.87
N GLN A 139 -5.31 4.07 5.10
CA GLN A 139 -6.20 3.52 6.14
C GLN A 139 -7.27 4.51 6.62
N GLN A 140 -7.12 5.79 6.27
CA GLN A 140 -8.00 6.84 6.73
C GLN A 140 -9.27 6.93 5.89
N THR A 141 -10.31 7.50 6.48
CA THR A 141 -11.50 7.92 5.72
C THR A 141 -11.08 8.97 4.71
N LEU A 142 -11.44 8.72 3.45
CA LEU A 142 -11.19 9.63 2.34
C LEU A 142 -12.44 10.49 2.12
N TYR A 143 -12.21 11.78 1.94
CA TYR A 143 -13.23 12.78 1.66
C TYR A 143 -12.98 13.32 0.26
N CYS A 144 -14.06 13.48 -0.51
CA CYS A 144 -13.99 14.09 -1.83
C CYS A 144 -15.15 15.04 -2.11
N THR A 145 -14.88 16.05 -2.94
CA THR A 145 -15.87 17.00 -3.45
C THR A 145 -15.47 17.48 -4.84
N SER A 146 -16.39 18.12 -5.54
CA SER A 146 -16.14 18.76 -6.83
C SER A 146 -15.11 19.89 -6.71
N ILE A 147 -14.56 20.30 -7.86
CA ILE A 147 -13.63 21.43 -7.93
C ILE A 147 -14.36 22.63 -8.47
N ASP A 148 -14.36 23.70 -7.68
CA ASP A 148 -14.87 25.03 -8.08
C ASP A 148 -13.72 26.07 -8.16
N GLU A 149 -12.47 25.63 -8.36
CA GLU A 149 -11.30 26.50 -8.35
C GLU A 149 -11.14 27.32 -9.65
N PRO A 150 -10.91 28.65 -9.54
CA PRO A 150 -10.55 29.48 -10.69
C PRO A 150 -9.21 29.02 -11.30
N GLY A 151 -9.20 28.68 -12.59
CA GLY A 151 -7.98 28.27 -13.31
C GLY A 151 -7.94 26.81 -13.75
N LEU A 152 -8.96 26.02 -13.40
CA LEU A 152 -9.17 24.67 -13.93
C LEU A 152 -10.43 24.68 -14.80
N SER A 153 -10.28 24.98 -16.09
CA SER A 153 -11.41 24.94 -17.01
C SER A 153 -11.77 23.50 -17.39
N PRO A 154 -13.03 23.19 -17.71
CA PRO A 154 -13.40 21.86 -18.22
C PRO A 154 -12.62 21.46 -19.46
N GLU A 155 -12.28 22.41 -20.33
CA GLU A 155 -11.53 22.18 -21.57
C GLU A 155 -10.08 21.79 -21.27
N ASP A 156 -9.41 22.48 -20.34
CA ASP A 156 -8.04 22.14 -19.93
C ASP A 156 -8.00 20.76 -19.25
N TRP A 157 -9.02 20.44 -18.45
CA TRP A 157 -9.12 19.13 -17.81
C TRP A 157 -9.31 18.00 -18.82
N ASP A 158 -10.15 18.15 -19.84
CA ASP A 158 -10.35 17.12 -20.85
C ASP A 158 -9.03 16.80 -21.60
N GLU A 159 -8.23 17.82 -21.95
CA GLU A 159 -6.91 17.61 -22.56
C GLU A 159 -5.94 16.88 -21.62
N VAL A 160 -5.91 17.25 -20.34
CA VAL A 160 -5.07 16.59 -19.34
C VAL A 160 -5.51 15.15 -19.08
N ARG A 161 -6.82 14.90 -19.03
CA ARG A 161 -7.38 13.55 -18.87
C ARG A 161 -6.94 12.63 -20.00
N ASP A 162 -6.95 13.11 -21.24
CA ASP A 162 -6.50 12.34 -22.39
C ASP A 162 -5.00 12.00 -22.29
N LYS A 163 -4.16 12.95 -21.87
CA LYS A 163 -2.72 12.69 -21.62
C LYS A 163 -2.48 11.72 -20.47
N VAL A 164 -3.29 11.79 -19.41
CA VAL A 164 -3.25 10.82 -18.30
C VAL A 164 -3.61 9.42 -18.80
N TYR A 165 -4.65 9.32 -19.63
CA TYR A 165 -5.05 8.05 -20.25
C TYR A 165 -3.94 7.47 -21.14
N ASP A 166 -3.38 8.26 -22.04
CA ASP A 166 -2.29 7.83 -22.92
C ASP A 166 -1.05 7.38 -22.13
N CYS A 167 -0.75 8.07 -21.02
CA CYS A 167 0.31 7.67 -20.10
C CYS A 167 0.02 6.29 -19.52
N LEU A 168 -1.19 6.04 -18.98
CA LEU A 168 -1.58 4.73 -18.43
C LEU A 168 -1.50 3.61 -19.47
N GLU A 169 -1.87 3.87 -20.72
CA GLU A 169 -1.82 2.89 -21.81
C GLU A 169 -0.40 2.55 -22.28
N SER A 170 0.59 3.37 -21.91
CA SER A 170 1.99 3.17 -22.29
C SER A 170 2.76 2.19 -21.40
N PHE A 171 2.21 1.82 -20.23
CA PHE A 171 2.85 0.88 -19.28
C PHE A 171 2.08 -0.43 -19.19
N ASP A 172 2.80 -1.56 -19.26
CA ASP A 172 2.19 -2.90 -19.18
C ASP A 172 1.40 -3.15 -17.88
N THR A 173 1.78 -2.49 -16.78
CA THR A 173 1.11 -2.64 -15.50
C THR A 173 -0.31 -2.07 -15.50
N THR A 174 -0.58 -1.02 -16.29
CA THR A 174 -1.85 -0.25 -16.31
C THR A 174 -2.60 -0.31 -17.64
N LYS A 175 -1.95 -0.74 -18.73
CA LYS A 175 -2.52 -0.79 -20.07
C LYS A 175 -3.77 -1.66 -20.14
N GLY A 176 -4.87 -1.09 -20.63
CA GLY A 176 -6.17 -1.74 -20.73
C GLY A 176 -6.85 -2.00 -19.39
N LYS A 177 -6.31 -1.46 -18.28
CA LYS A 177 -6.82 -1.68 -16.93
C LYS A 177 -7.44 -0.43 -16.31
N MET A 178 -7.38 0.71 -16.97
CA MET A 178 -8.02 1.94 -16.52
C MET A 178 -9.53 1.73 -16.40
N SER A 179 -10.10 2.14 -15.26
CA SER A 179 -11.55 2.14 -15.04
C SER A 179 -12.12 3.53 -14.83
N THR A 180 -11.42 4.41 -14.09
CA THR A 180 -11.83 5.81 -13.89
C THR A 180 -10.61 6.72 -13.92
N ILE A 181 -10.77 7.88 -14.55
CA ILE A 181 -9.90 9.05 -14.38
C ILE A 181 -10.81 10.23 -14.04
N ALA A 182 -10.59 10.87 -12.90
CA ALA A 182 -11.41 11.97 -12.42
C ALA A 182 -10.57 13.02 -11.70
N LEU A 183 -11.15 14.21 -11.52
CA LEU A 183 -10.50 15.35 -10.88
C LEU A 183 -11.38 15.87 -9.74
N PHE A 184 -10.88 15.81 -8.51
CA PHE A 184 -11.60 16.19 -7.30
C PHE A 184 -10.69 16.90 -6.30
N LYS A 185 -11.30 17.58 -5.33
CA LYS A 185 -10.67 17.75 -4.03
C LYS A 185 -10.71 16.39 -3.34
N TYR A 186 -9.55 15.84 -2.98
CA TYR A 186 -9.46 14.46 -2.48
C TYR A 186 -8.38 14.33 -1.41
N GLY A 187 -8.72 13.74 -0.28
CA GLY A 187 -7.75 13.47 0.78
C GLY A 187 -8.41 13.06 2.10
N VAL A 188 -7.66 13.19 3.20
CA VAL A 188 -8.07 12.71 4.53
C VAL A 188 -8.70 13.80 5.42
N LEU A 189 -8.77 15.05 4.94
CA LEU A 189 -9.34 16.14 5.73
C LEU A 189 -10.88 16.05 5.74
N PRO A 190 -11.53 16.10 6.92
CA PRO A 190 -13.00 16.02 7.02
C PRO A 190 -13.75 17.15 6.33
N ASP A 191 -13.12 18.31 6.16
CA ASP A 191 -13.59 19.38 5.28
C ASP A 191 -13.10 19.08 3.86
N PRO A 192 -13.99 18.64 2.94
CA PRO A 192 -13.57 18.21 1.61
C PRO A 192 -12.87 19.31 0.82
N GLU A 193 -13.26 20.57 0.97
CA GLU A 193 -12.70 21.72 0.25
C GLU A 193 -11.25 22.03 0.64
N ALA A 194 -10.86 21.67 1.86
CA ALA A 194 -9.50 21.86 2.36
C ALA A 194 -8.50 20.84 1.77
N ASN A 195 -9.00 19.76 1.15
CA ASN A 195 -8.14 18.75 0.53
C ASN A 195 -7.45 19.29 -0.73
N PRO A 196 -6.32 18.69 -1.13
CA PRO A 196 -5.66 19.06 -2.37
C PRO A 196 -6.49 18.67 -3.60
N THR A 197 -6.34 19.45 -4.65
CA THR A 197 -6.82 19.09 -5.98
C THR A 197 -6.03 17.89 -6.49
N THR A 198 -6.72 16.83 -6.89
CA THR A 198 -6.14 15.51 -7.14
C THR A 198 -6.76 14.88 -8.39
N ILE A 199 -5.89 14.37 -9.26
CA ILE A 199 -6.26 13.41 -10.30
C ILE A 199 -6.41 12.05 -9.63
N TYR A 200 -7.65 11.59 -9.53
CA TYR A 200 -8.01 10.28 -9.03
C TYR A 200 -8.02 9.28 -10.20
N ILE A 201 -7.32 8.17 -10.03
CA ILE A 201 -7.25 7.09 -11.02
C ILE A 201 -7.60 5.78 -10.33
N SER A 202 -8.60 5.08 -10.86
CA SER A 202 -8.90 3.71 -10.46
C SER A 202 -8.57 2.74 -11.61
N VAL A 203 -7.88 1.65 -11.29
CA VAL A 203 -7.52 0.59 -12.24
C VAL A 203 -8.11 -0.75 -11.81
N PHE A 204 -8.34 -1.69 -12.72
CA PHE A 204 -8.84 -3.01 -12.35
C PHE A 204 -7.86 -3.77 -11.45
N ILE A 205 -8.41 -4.73 -10.70
CA ILE A 205 -7.72 -5.53 -9.67
C ILE A 205 -6.52 -6.33 -10.21
N ASP A 206 -6.46 -6.57 -11.51
CA ASP A 206 -5.35 -7.25 -12.19
C ASP A 206 -4.21 -6.30 -12.62
N SER A 207 -4.31 -5.01 -12.24
CA SER A 207 -3.23 -4.04 -12.36
C SER A 207 -2.14 -4.33 -11.34
N ASP A 208 -0.90 -4.46 -11.81
CA ASP A 208 0.25 -4.76 -10.95
C ASP A 208 0.74 -3.47 -10.29
N GLU A 209 0.44 -3.34 -8.99
CA GLU A 209 0.80 -2.18 -8.18
C GLU A 209 2.30 -1.96 -8.07
N THR A 210 3.12 -3.01 -8.23
CA THR A 210 4.57 -2.91 -8.08
C THR A 210 5.22 -2.01 -9.14
N GLY A 211 4.56 -1.80 -10.28
CA GLY A 211 5.03 -0.88 -11.32
C GLY A 211 4.39 0.51 -11.28
N TRP A 212 3.48 0.82 -10.35
CA TRP A 212 2.77 2.11 -10.35
C TRP A 212 3.69 3.29 -10.06
N TYR A 213 4.81 3.10 -9.37
CA TYR A 213 5.79 4.16 -9.15
C TYR A 213 6.30 4.78 -10.44
N GLU A 214 6.63 3.95 -11.43
CA GLU A 214 7.13 4.40 -12.73
C GLU A 214 6.06 5.15 -13.51
N VAL A 215 4.82 4.63 -13.49
CA VAL A 215 3.64 5.26 -14.09
C VAL A 215 3.40 6.65 -13.50
N ILE A 216 3.40 6.76 -12.17
CA ILE A 216 3.16 8.02 -11.47
C ILE A 216 4.29 9.01 -11.69
N ALA A 217 5.55 8.55 -11.72
CA ALA A 217 6.68 9.42 -12.03
C ALA A 217 6.59 9.99 -13.45
N ALA A 218 6.27 9.16 -14.46
CA ALA A 218 6.07 9.61 -15.83
C ALA A 218 4.90 10.59 -15.94
N MET A 219 3.79 10.30 -15.26
CA MET A 219 2.63 11.18 -15.22
C MET A 219 2.92 12.52 -14.57
N LYS A 220 3.65 12.56 -13.45
CA LYS A 220 4.10 13.81 -12.81
C LYS A 220 4.94 14.65 -13.75
N SER A 221 5.90 14.05 -14.45
CA SER A 221 6.73 14.75 -15.43
C SER A 221 5.91 15.32 -16.59
N MET A 222 4.92 14.55 -17.08
CA MET A 222 3.98 15.01 -18.09
C MET A 222 3.16 16.21 -17.59
N LEU A 223 2.56 16.12 -16.39
CA LEU A 223 1.76 17.21 -15.81
C LEU A 223 2.58 18.48 -15.60
N GLU A 224 3.84 18.35 -15.17
CA GLU A 224 4.75 19.48 -15.04
C GLU A 224 4.96 20.20 -16.38
N SER A 225 5.11 19.45 -17.48
CA SER A 225 5.31 20.03 -18.82
C SER A 225 4.12 20.85 -19.35
N VAL A 226 2.93 20.63 -18.79
CA VAL A 226 1.68 21.33 -19.16
C VAL A 226 1.19 22.31 -18.08
N GLY A 227 1.98 22.54 -17.03
CA GLY A 227 1.66 23.52 -15.97
C GLY A 227 0.74 23.00 -14.85
N TRP A 228 0.56 21.68 -14.74
CA TRP A 228 -0.32 21.01 -13.76
C TRP A 228 0.47 20.43 -12.56
N ASN A 229 1.66 20.94 -12.28
CA ASN A 229 2.53 20.47 -11.19
C ASN A 229 1.98 20.68 -9.77
N HIS A 230 0.90 21.46 -9.62
CA HIS A 230 0.23 21.72 -8.35
C HIS A 230 -0.83 20.66 -7.99
N VAL A 231 -1.21 19.80 -8.95
CA VAL A 231 -2.24 18.77 -8.78
C VAL A 231 -1.61 17.47 -8.28
N GLN A 232 -2.24 16.83 -7.31
CA GLN A 232 -1.80 15.53 -6.80
C GLN A 232 -2.29 14.38 -7.69
N ILE A 233 -1.64 13.22 -7.57
CA ILE A 233 -2.06 11.99 -8.25
C ILE A 233 -2.34 10.94 -7.19
N HIS A 234 -3.54 10.35 -7.26
CA HIS A 234 -3.91 9.17 -6.48
C HIS A 234 -4.23 8.02 -7.43
N MET A 235 -3.70 6.84 -7.12
CA MET A 235 -3.96 5.60 -7.86
C MET A 235 -4.40 4.51 -6.88
N GLU A 236 -5.46 3.78 -7.23
CA GLU A 236 -5.93 2.62 -6.48
C GLU A 236 -6.57 1.55 -7.36
N HIS A 237 -6.70 0.34 -6.82
CA HIS A 237 -7.51 -0.70 -7.45
C HIS A 237 -8.99 -0.37 -7.28
N ASN A 238 -9.75 -0.48 -8.35
CA ASN A 238 -11.20 -0.43 -8.34
C ASN A 238 -11.72 -1.68 -7.62
N GLU A 239 -12.37 -1.47 -6.48
CA GLU A 239 -13.00 -2.54 -5.69
C GLU A 239 -14.19 -3.21 -6.39
N GLY A 240 -14.58 -2.72 -7.57
CA GLY A 240 -15.75 -3.17 -8.29
C GLY A 240 -17.00 -2.57 -7.67
N TRP A 241 -17.58 -1.57 -8.32
CA TRP A 241 -18.95 -1.10 -8.06
C TRP A 241 -20.03 -2.11 -8.49
N ASN A 242 -19.68 -3.40 -8.64
CA ASN A 242 -20.52 -4.43 -9.23
C ASN A 242 -21.74 -4.79 -8.35
N GLU A 243 -21.86 -4.29 -7.13
CA GLU A 243 -23.01 -4.56 -6.24
C GLU A 243 -23.87 -3.31 -5.95
N ILE A 244 -23.60 -2.14 -6.55
CA ILE A 244 -24.44 -0.94 -6.36
C ILE A 244 -25.55 -0.85 -7.43
N PHE A 245 -25.50 -1.67 -8.48
CA PHE A 245 -26.47 -1.64 -9.58
C PHE A 245 -27.12 -3.00 -9.92
N ASP A 246 -27.12 -3.97 -9.00
CA ASP A 246 -27.98 -5.16 -9.09
C ASP A 246 -29.18 -5.08 -8.12
#